data_AF-A0A7M3DWI7-F1
#
_entry.id   AF-A0A7M3DWI7-F1
#
_cell.length_a   1.000
_cell.length_b   1.000
_cell.length_c   1.000
_cell.angle_alpha   90.00
_cell.angle_beta   90.00
_cell.angle_gamma   90.00
#
_symmetry.space_group_name_H-M   'P 1'
#
loop_
_entity.id
_entity.type
_entity.pdbx_description
1 polymer ?
#
loop_
_entity_poly.entity_id
_entity_poly.type
_entity_poly.pdbx_seq_one_letter_code
_entity_poly.pdbx_strand_id
1 'polypeptide(L)'
;MLVADVQTAVLSHAVLEASNDTIPPGMKGRWTEFNETYNAVQNALTLKLALDVARIFDVSVSARFPAEEQDKASVQVLAALLQREDVTAELEKAAAGWMPGFDCAGDDFADMPHGVSGVLKEMAEDDAEENKASCRAAINAFVAEAAKLKDEAEETHGALTRVREFRNKRLAHSLFDKEPDALPLYSDLDLLLAIAKKAARLAKLAVEGGNTELEEQAARNRENAEGYAACVLDGLKRVSRP
;
A
#
# COMPACT_ATOMS: atom_id res chain seq x y z
N MET A 1 -1.97 -2.07 -10.18
CA MET A 1 -0.60 -1.59 -9.84
C MET A 1 -0.51 -1.11 -8.39
N LEU A 2 -1.30 -0.12 -7.96
CA LEU A 2 -1.27 0.42 -6.59
C LEU A 2 -1.32 -0.67 -5.50
N VAL A 3 -2.23 -1.64 -5.60
CA VAL A 3 -2.34 -2.76 -4.64
C VAL A 3 -1.03 -3.55 -4.53
N ALA A 4 -0.36 -3.82 -5.65
CA ALA A 4 0.90 -4.57 -5.66
C ALA A 4 2.06 -3.78 -5.03
N ASP A 5 2.10 -2.46 -5.24
CA ASP A 5 3.07 -1.58 -4.59
C ASP A 5 2.85 -1.58 -3.06
N VAL A 6 1.59 -1.50 -2.62
CA VAL A 6 1.24 -1.58 -1.19
C VAL A 6 1.59 -2.94 -0.60
N GLN A 7 1.30 -4.05 -1.29
CA GLN A 7 1.69 -5.40 -0.84
C GLN A 7 3.21 -5.52 -0.68
N THR A 8 3.98 -4.94 -1.59
CA THR A 8 5.44 -4.93 -1.54
C THR A 8 5.95 -4.14 -0.33
N ALA A 9 5.37 -2.97 -0.06
CA ALA A 9 5.70 -2.16 1.11
C ALA A 9 5.34 -2.88 2.43
N VAL A 10 4.15 -3.51 2.49
CA VAL A 10 3.70 -4.31 3.64
C VAL A 10 4.67 -5.46 3.94
N LEU A 11 5.15 -6.16 2.91
CA LEU A 11 6.14 -7.23 3.09
C LEU A 11 7.45 -6.69 3.67
N SER A 12 7.98 -5.59 3.12
CA SER A 12 9.23 -5.00 3.63
C SER A 12 9.12 -4.51 5.06
N HIS A 13 7.99 -3.90 5.41
CA HIS A 13 7.69 -3.51 6.78
C HIS A 13 7.61 -4.74 7.71
N ALA A 14 6.92 -5.80 7.30
CA ALA A 14 6.81 -7.02 8.11
C ALA A 14 8.18 -7.66 8.38
N VAL A 15 9.05 -7.72 7.37
CA VAL A 15 10.42 -8.26 7.51
C VAL A 15 11.29 -7.40 8.42
N LEU A 16 11.19 -6.07 8.29
CA LEU A 16 11.91 -5.11 9.12
C LEU A 16 11.55 -5.31 10.60
N GLU A 17 10.25 -5.25 10.90
CA GLU A 17 9.74 -5.39 12.26
C GLU A 17 10.09 -6.76 12.86
N ALA A 18 9.94 -7.85 12.09
CA ALA A 18 10.23 -9.19 12.61
C ALA A 18 11.71 -9.36 12.96
N SER A 19 12.57 -8.72 12.17
CA SER A 19 14.01 -8.71 12.40
C SER A 19 14.41 -7.86 13.61
N ASN A 20 13.68 -6.77 13.89
CA ASN A 20 13.88 -5.93 15.08
C ASN A 20 13.54 -6.71 16.36
N ASP A 21 12.46 -7.49 16.33
CA ASP A 21 12.01 -8.28 17.48
C ASP A 21 12.90 -9.48 17.79
N THR A 22 13.74 -9.90 16.84
CA THR A 22 14.67 -11.02 17.04
C THR A 22 15.94 -10.64 17.77
N ILE A 23 16.20 -9.34 18.02
CA ILE A 23 17.40 -8.90 18.74
C ILE A 23 17.37 -9.46 20.17
N PRO A 24 18.36 -10.29 20.58
CA PRO A 24 18.35 -10.88 21.91
C PRO A 24 18.36 -9.84 23.03
N PRO A 25 17.65 -10.08 24.16
CA PRO A 25 17.71 -9.23 25.33
C PRO A 25 19.15 -9.00 25.80
N GLY A 26 19.50 -7.78 26.20
CA GLY A 26 20.83 -7.43 26.71
C GLY A 26 21.88 -7.08 25.64
N MET A 27 21.52 -7.13 24.35
CA MET A 27 22.39 -6.66 23.25
C MET A 27 22.36 -5.14 23.06
N LYS A 28 21.43 -4.43 23.70
CA LYS A 28 21.30 -2.97 23.59
C LYS A 28 22.58 -2.27 24.05
N GLY A 29 23.15 -1.43 23.18
CA GLY A 29 24.37 -0.67 23.46
C GLY A 29 25.68 -1.46 23.38
N ARG A 30 25.65 -2.75 23.01
CA ARG A 30 26.86 -3.53 22.73
C ARG A 30 27.25 -3.38 21.27
N TRP A 31 28.53 -3.13 20.99
CA TRP A 31 29.06 -3.12 19.62
C TRP A 31 29.72 -4.46 19.30
N THR A 32 29.43 -4.99 18.11
CA THR A 32 30.07 -6.19 17.53
C THR A 32 30.11 -6.02 16.01
N GLU A 33 31.03 -6.68 15.31
CA GLU A 33 31.08 -6.69 13.83
C GLU A 33 29.78 -7.25 13.21
N PHE A 34 29.11 -8.18 13.90
CA PHE A 34 27.80 -8.70 13.48
C PHE A 34 26.71 -7.63 13.52
N ASN A 35 26.78 -6.71 14.49
CA ASN A 35 25.83 -5.60 14.59
C ASN A 35 25.99 -4.63 13.41
N GLU A 36 27.18 -4.47 12.85
CA GLU A 36 27.39 -3.63 11.66
C GLU A 36 26.70 -4.22 10.43
N THR A 37 26.86 -5.52 10.19
CA THR A 37 26.19 -6.23 9.09
C THR A 37 24.67 -6.17 9.26
N TYR A 38 24.17 -6.46 10.46
CA TYR A 38 22.73 -6.36 10.76
C TYR A 38 22.20 -4.95 10.52
N ASN A 39 22.89 -3.92 11.01
CA ASN A 39 22.51 -2.52 10.79
C ASN A 39 22.50 -2.16 9.30
N ALA A 40 23.44 -2.68 8.50
CA ALA A 40 23.46 -2.45 7.06
C ALA A 40 22.21 -3.06 6.38
N VAL A 41 21.82 -4.27 6.76
CA VAL A 41 20.60 -4.94 6.27
C VAL A 41 19.35 -4.18 6.69
N GLN A 42 19.24 -3.79 7.96
CA GLN A 42 18.12 -2.97 8.46
C GLN A 42 18.02 -1.66 7.70
N ASN A 43 19.12 -0.92 7.55
CA ASN A 43 19.13 0.34 6.81
C ASN A 43 18.73 0.18 5.34
N ALA A 44 19.12 -0.93 4.69
CA ALA A 44 18.71 -1.23 3.33
C ALA A 44 17.20 -1.52 3.23
N LEU A 45 16.64 -2.28 4.18
CA LEU A 45 15.21 -2.54 4.27
C LEU A 45 14.40 -1.27 4.52
N THR A 46 14.84 -0.44 5.46
CA THR A 46 14.22 0.86 5.76
C THR A 46 14.25 1.78 4.54
N LEU A 47 15.37 1.85 3.83
CA LEU A 47 15.49 2.63 2.60
C LEU A 47 14.53 2.10 1.53
N LYS A 48 14.47 0.78 1.32
CA LYS A 48 13.52 0.18 0.39
C LYS A 48 12.08 0.55 0.75
N LEU A 49 11.69 0.40 2.02
CA LEU A 49 10.35 0.75 2.49
C LEU A 49 10.02 2.22 2.24
N ALA A 50 10.96 3.13 2.55
CA ALA A 50 10.79 4.55 2.28
C ALA A 50 10.59 4.84 0.78
N LEU A 51 11.31 4.14 -0.11
CA LEU A 51 11.15 4.28 -1.56
C LEU A 51 9.81 3.73 -2.06
N ASP A 52 9.38 2.57 -1.55
CA ASP A 52 8.08 1.96 -1.89
C ASP A 52 6.94 2.89 -1.47
N VAL A 53 6.98 3.41 -0.23
CA VAL A 53 6.03 4.41 0.28
C VAL A 53 6.06 5.68 -0.57
N ALA A 54 7.24 6.21 -0.87
CA ALA A 54 7.36 7.42 -1.68
C ALA A 54 6.80 7.25 -3.11
N ARG A 55 6.88 6.04 -3.69
CA ARG A 55 6.28 5.69 -4.99
C ARG A 55 4.76 5.64 -4.92
N ILE A 56 4.20 5.00 -3.88
CA ILE A 56 2.74 4.91 -3.66
C ILE A 56 2.10 6.30 -3.60
N PHE A 57 2.84 7.29 -3.09
CA PHE A 57 2.39 8.67 -2.97
C PHE A 57 3.08 9.61 -3.97
N ASP A 58 3.55 9.12 -5.12
CA ASP A 58 4.28 9.97 -6.06
C ASP A 58 3.36 10.87 -6.89
N VAL A 59 3.56 12.18 -6.82
CA VAL A 59 2.89 13.16 -7.68
C VAL A 59 3.89 14.27 -7.99
N SER A 60 3.93 14.71 -9.24
CA SER A 60 4.74 15.84 -9.63
C SER A 60 3.96 17.13 -9.44
N VAL A 61 4.59 18.18 -8.91
CA VAL A 61 4.05 19.53 -8.97
C VAL A 61 4.42 20.09 -10.34
N SER A 62 3.48 20.07 -11.29
CA SER A 62 3.69 20.53 -12.67
C SER A 62 2.59 21.48 -13.07
N ALA A 63 2.95 22.69 -13.51
CA ALA A 63 1.99 23.63 -14.10
C ALA A 63 1.46 23.17 -15.47
N ARG A 64 2.15 22.21 -16.11
CA ARG A 64 1.81 21.71 -17.46
C ARG A 64 0.92 20.48 -17.44
N PHE A 65 1.03 19.66 -16.39
CA PHE A 65 0.33 18.38 -16.29
C PHE A 65 -0.38 18.32 -14.92
N PRO A 66 -1.70 18.54 -14.88
CA PRO A 66 -2.47 18.39 -13.64
C PRO A 66 -2.40 16.94 -13.16
N ALA A 67 -2.75 16.68 -11.90
CA ALA A 67 -2.51 15.39 -11.25
C ALA A 67 -3.18 14.22 -11.99
N GLU A 68 -4.41 14.43 -12.46
CA GLU A 68 -5.22 13.49 -13.22
C GLU A 68 -4.67 13.14 -14.62
N GLU A 69 -3.73 13.93 -15.15
CA GLU A 69 -3.05 13.66 -16.43
C GLU A 69 -1.68 12.99 -16.26
N GLN A 70 -1.23 12.77 -15.02
CA GLN A 70 0.07 12.16 -14.77
C GLN A 70 -0.01 10.63 -14.90
N ASP A 71 0.92 10.06 -15.67
CA ASP A 71 1.09 8.61 -15.79
C ASP A 71 1.81 8.03 -14.55
N LYS A 72 1.10 8.04 -13.42
CA LYS A 72 1.58 7.51 -12.14
C LYS A 72 0.50 6.73 -11.43
N ALA A 73 0.84 5.53 -10.97
CA ALA A 73 -0.02 4.70 -10.14
C ALA A 73 0.06 5.09 -8.66
N SER A 74 -0.29 6.35 -8.33
CA SER A 74 -0.23 6.87 -6.96
C SER A 74 -1.59 7.22 -6.38
N VAL A 75 -1.66 7.29 -5.04
CA VAL A 75 -2.89 7.62 -4.32
C VAL A 75 -3.42 9.00 -4.71
N GLN A 76 -2.56 10.01 -4.86
CA GLN A 76 -2.99 11.36 -5.21
C GLN A 76 -3.49 11.47 -6.65
N VAL A 77 -2.87 10.77 -7.60
CA VAL A 77 -3.34 10.75 -8.99
C VAL A 77 -4.68 10.05 -9.09
N LEU A 78 -4.82 8.89 -8.43
CA LEU A 78 -6.09 8.18 -8.39
C LEU A 78 -7.18 9.02 -7.71
N ALA A 79 -6.86 9.77 -6.65
CA ALA A 79 -7.81 10.67 -6.01
C ALA A 79 -8.28 11.77 -6.95
N ALA A 80 -7.37 12.36 -7.75
CA ALA A 80 -7.72 13.38 -8.72
C ALA A 80 -8.63 12.82 -9.83
N LEU A 81 -8.37 11.59 -10.30
CA LEU A 81 -9.23 10.89 -11.27
C LEU A 81 -10.62 10.59 -10.68
N LEU A 82 -10.68 10.10 -9.45
CA LEU A 82 -11.93 9.75 -8.76
C LEU A 82 -12.79 10.95 -8.37
N GLN A 83 -12.23 12.16 -8.38
CA GLN A 83 -12.98 13.42 -8.21
C GLN A 83 -13.67 13.89 -9.49
N ARG A 84 -13.35 13.31 -10.66
CA ARG A 84 -13.98 13.71 -11.92
C ARG A 84 -15.33 12.99 -12.09
N GLU A 85 -16.38 13.77 -12.34
CA GLU A 85 -17.74 13.26 -12.48
C GLU A 85 -17.88 12.22 -13.60
N ASP A 86 -17.15 12.38 -14.71
CA ASP A 86 -17.17 11.43 -15.84
C ASP A 86 -16.60 10.06 -15.46
N VAL A 87 -15.50 10.06 -14.70
CA VAL A 87 -14.88 8.82 -14.18
C VAL A 87 -15.80 8.15 -13.16
N THR A 88 -16.34 8.92 -12.21
CA THR A 88 -17.25 8.39 -11.19
C THR A 88 -18.50 7.77 -11.83
N ALA A 89 -19.08 8.43 -12.83
CA ALA A 89 -20.27 7.94 -13.53
C ALA A 89 -20.01 6.62 -14.28
N GLU A 90 -18.86 6.48 -14.96
CA GLU A 90 -18.51 5.22 -15.63
C GLU A 90 -18.18 4.10 -14.63
N LEU A 91 -17.54 4.41 -13.49
CA LEU A 91 -17.28 3.42 -12.44
C LEU A 91 -18.56 2.92 -11.79
N GLU A 92 -19.54 3.78 -11.53
CA GLU A 92 -20.85 3.36 -10.99
C GLU A 92 -21.64 2.54 -12.00
N LYS A 93 -21.57 2.90 -13.28
CA LYS A 93 -22.17 2.12 -14.36
C LYS A 93 -21.54 0.72 -14.44
N ALA A 94 -20.21 0.63 -14.31
CA ALA A 94 -19.51 -0.65 -14.22
C ALA A 94 -19.90 -1.42 -12.95
N ALA A 95 -20.07 -0.72 -11.83
CA ALA A 95 -20.46 -1.32 -10.55
C ALA A 95 -21.84 -1.97 -10.57
N ALA A 96 -22.76 -1.46 -11.38
CA ALA A 96 -24.07 -2.09 -11.58
C ALA A 96 -23.98 -3.55 -12.05
N GLY A 97 -22.87 -3.93 -12.72
CA GLY A 97 -22.63 -5.29 -13.20
C GLY A 97 -21.72 -6.13 -12.30
N TRP A 98 -21.35 -5.66 -11.11
CA TRP A 98 -20.54 -6.45 -10.19
C TRP A 98 -21.31 -7.66 -9.70
N MET A 99 -20.63 -8.79 -9.62
CA MET A 99 -21.12 -10.02 -8.98
C MET A 99 -20.11 -10.45 -7.92
N PRO A 100 -20.13 -9.81 -6.72
CA PRO A 100 -19.17 -10.10 -5.67
C PRO A 100 -19.15 -11.59 -5.32
N GLY A 101 -17.97 -12.22 -5.33
CA GLY A 101 -17.82 -13.65 -5.05
C GLY A 101 -17.89 -14.59 -6.27
N PHE A 102 -18.16 -14.06 -7.47
CA PHE A 102 -18.05 -14.79 -8.73
C PHE A 102 -16.76 -14.48 -9.51
N ASP A 103 -15.80 -13.78 -8.90
CA ASP A 103 -14.49 -13.45 -9.50
C ASP A 103 -13.68 -14.68 -9.96
N CYS A 104 -14.04 -15.88 -9.47
CA CYS A 104 -13.43 -17.16 -9.82
C CYS A 104 -14.10 -17.85 -11.03
N ALA A 105 -15.29 -17.41 -11.43
CA ALA A 105 -15.98 -17.88 -12.62
C ALA A 105 -15.57 -16.97 -13.77
N GLY A 106 -14.53 -17.37 -14.52
CA GLY A 106 -14.14 -16.68 -15.75
C GLY A 106 -15.26 -16.67 -16.80
N ASP A 107 -14.90 -16.41 -18.06
CA ASP A 107 -15.80 -16.39 -19.24
C ASP A 107 -16.67 -17.67 -19.45
N ASP A 108 -16.59 -18.68 -18.58
CA ASP A 108 -17.36 -19.92 -18.54
C ASP A 108 -18.86 -19.73 -18.21
N PHE A 109 -19.33 -18.49 -18.02
CA PHE A 109 -20.77 -18.20 -17.93
C PHE A 109 -21.56 -18.61 -19.19
N ALA A 110 -20.88 -18.73 -20.34
CA ALA A 110 -21.47 -19.19 -21.58
C ALA A 110 -21.88 -20.68 -21.56
N ASP A 111 -21.32 -21.49 -20.66
CA ASP A 111 -21.55 -22.95 -20.56
C ASP A 111 -22.48 -23.34 -19.39
N MET A 112 -23.11 -22.37 -18.72
CA MET A 112 -23.99 -22.68 -17.59
C MET A 112 -25.34 -23.29 -18.02
N PRO A 113 -25.89 -24.26 -17.25
CA PRO A 113 -27.15 -24.93 -17.58
C PRO A 113 -28.31 -23.94 -17.75
N HIS A 114 -29.11 -24.13 -18.81
CA HIS A 114 -30.32 -23.33 -19.06
C HIS A 114 -31.24 -23.32 -17.82
N GLY A 115 -31.36 -22.15 -17.19
CA GLY A 115 -32.14 -21.93 -15.97
C GLY A 115 -31.40 -21.10 -14.91
N VAL A 116 -30.07 -21.26 -14.79
CA VAL A 116 -29.26 -20.53 -13.80
C VAL A 116 -29.04 -19.07 -14.20
N SER A 117 -28.97 -18.78 -15.51
CA SER A 117 -28.79 -17.40 -16.02
C SER A 117 -29.98 -16.48 -15.72
N GLY A 118 -31.20 -17.01 -15.61
CA GLY A 118 -32.39 -16.24 -15.25
C GLY A 118 -32.37 -15.81 -13.78
N VAL A 119 -32.01 -16.74 -12.88
CA VAL A 119 -31.90 -16.47 -11.44
C VAL A 119 -30.75 -15.50 -11.14
N LEU A 120 -29.60 -15.66 -11.82
CA LEU A 120 -28.47 -14.75 -11.67
C LEU A 120 -28.76 -13.35 -12.20
N LYS A 121 -29.58 -13.23 -13.24
CA LYS A 121 -30.01 -11.94 -13.75
C LYS A 121 -30.96 -11.23 -12.79
N GLU A 122 -31.88 -11.96 -12.16
CA GLU A 122 -32.79 -11.42 -11.13
C GLU A 122 -32.00 -10.97 -9.89
N MET A 123 -31.03 -11.76 -9.42
CA MET A 123 -30.14 -11.37 -8.32
C MET A 123 -29.25 -10.16 -8.67
N ALA A 124 -28.69 -10.12 -9.88
CA ALA A 124 -27.86 -9.00 -10.34
C ALA A 124 -28.67 -7.69 -10.48
N GLU A 125 -29.95 -7.77 -10.84
CA GLU A 125 -30.84 -6.60 -10.91
C GLU A 125 -31.19 -6.07 -9.51
N ASP A 126 -31.37 -6.96 -8.53
CA ASP A 126 -31.61 -6.59 -7.12
C ASP A 126 -30.38 -5.95 -6.47
N ASP A 127 -29.17 -6.44 -6.78
CA ASP A 127 -27.92 -5.97 -6.16
C ASP A 127 -27.31 -4.74 -6.87
N ALA A 128 -27.80 -4.36 -8.06
CA ALA A 128 -27.19 -3.30 -8.87
C ALA A 128 -27.13 -1.93 -8.18
N GLU A 129 -28.20 -1.54 -7.48
CA GLU A 129 -28.23 -0.27 -6.74
C GLU A 129 -27.36 -0.31 -5.47
N GLU A 130 -27.29 -1.46 -4.80
CA GLU A 130 -26.39 -1.64 -3.65
C GLU A 130 -24.92 -1.58 -4.07
N ASN A 131 -24.57 -2.19 -5.21
CA ASN A 131 -23.23 -2.15 -5.77
C ASN A 131 -22.82 -0.73 -6.17
N LYS A 132 -23.71 0.03 -6.83
CA LYS A 132 -23.49 1.46 -7.12
C LYS A 132 -23.27 2.27 -5.85
N ALA A 133 -24.11 2.07 -4.84
CA ALA A 133 -23.98 2.76 -3.56
C ALA A 133 -22.65 2.44 -2.87
N SER A 134 -22.24 1.17 -2.89
CA SER A 134 -20.96 0.69 -2.35
C SER A 134 -19.76 1.28 -3.09
N CYS A 135 -19.81 1.31 -4.43
CA CYS A 135 -18.80 1.96 -5.28
C CYS A 135 -18.66 3.45 -4.91
N ARG A 136 -19.76 4.20 -4.90
CA ARG A 136 -19.77 5.62 -4.55
C ARG A 136 -19.26 5.88 -3.13
N ALA A 137 -19.65 5.06 -2.17
CA ALA A 137 -19.15 5.14 -0.80
C ALA A 137 -17.64 4.92 -0.73
N ALA A 138 -17.11 3.93 -1.47
CA ALA A 138 -15.69 3.64 -1.54
C ALA A 138 -14.89 4.79 -2.19
N ILE A 139 -15.41 5.38 -3.28
CA ILE A 139 -14.84 6.55 -3.93
C ILE A 139 -14.76 7.73 -2.96
N ASN A 140 -15.86 8.07 -2.30
CA ASN A 140 -15.91 9.18 -1.35
C ASN A 140 -14.94 8.97 -0.18
N ALA A 141 -14.89 7.75 0.36
CA ALA A 141 -13.95 7.40 1.43
C ALA A 141 -12.49 7.48 0.96
N PHE A 142 -12.20 7.06 -0.28
CA PHE A 142 -10.85 7.15 -0.85
C PHE A 142 -10.41 8.60 -0.99
N VAL A 143 -11.28 9.45 -1.55
CA VAL A 143 -11.00 10.88 -1.74
C VAL A 143 -10.81 11.58 -0.40
N ALA A 144 -11.63 11.27 0.61
CA ALA A 144 -11.47 11.81 1.96
C ALA A 144 -10.14 11.39 2.60
N GLU A 145 -9.71 10.14 2.41
CA GLU A 145 -8.42 9.68 2.91
C GLU A 145 -7.24 10.37 2.21
N ALA A 146 -7.33 10.54 0.88
CA ALA A 146 -6.33 11.24 0.10
C ALA A 146 -6.27 12.74 0.41
N ALA A 147 -7.36 13.36 0.84
CA ALA A 147 -7.40 14.77 1.22
C ALA A 147 -6.50 15.07 2.43
N LYS A 148 -6.36 14.14 3.38
CA LYS A 148 -5.43 14.26 4.53
C LYS A 148 -3.97 14.43 4.11
N LEU A 149 -3.60 13.96 2.92
CA LEU A 149 -2.24 14.10 2.37
C LEU A 149 -1.94 15.55 1.93
N LYS A 150 -2.98 16.38 1.76
CA LYS A 150 -2.87 17.78 1.33
C LYS A 150 -3.06 18.77 2.48
N ASP A 151 -3.59 18.32 3.61
CA ASP A 151 -3.85 19.18 4.77
C ASP A 151 -2.57 19.37 5.60
N GLU A 152 -2.05 20.59 5.65
CA GLU A 152 -0.83 20.91 6.41
C GLU A 152 -0.98 20.70 7.93
N ALA A 153 -2.23 20.68 8.44
CA ALA A 153 -2.49 20.40 9.85
C ALA A 153 -2.41 18.91 10.19
N GLU A 154 -2.50 18.02 9.19
CA GLU A 154 -2.45 16.57 9.39
C GLU A 154 -1.00 16.09 9.49
N GLU A 155 -0.70 15.27 10.50
CA GLU A 155 0.64 14.68 10.69
C GLU A 155 1.11 13.90 9.46
N THR A 156 0.14 13.33 8.74
CA THR A 156 0.35 12.61 7.49
C THR A 156 1.03 13.47 6.42
N HIS A 157 0.63 14.74 6.30
CA HIS A 157 1.21 15.64 5.31
C HIS A 157 2.69 15.88 5.62
N GLY A 158 3.03 16.13 6.88
CA GLY A 158 4.42 16.30 7.32
C GLY A 158 5.27 15.04 7.08
N ALA A 159 4.73 13.86 7.42
CA ALA A 159 5.38 12.57 7.16
C ALA A 159 5.67 12.36 5.66
N LEU A 160 4.68 12.62 4.81
CA LEU A 160 4.81 12.50 3.37
C LEU A 160 5.87 13.45 2.80
N THR A 161 5.90 14.70 3.27
CA THR A 161 6.89 15.70 2.85
C THR A 161 8.31 15.23 3.17
N ARG A 162 8.57 14.78 4.40
CA ARG A 162 9.89 14.24 4.81
C ARG A 162 10.33 13.05 3.94
N VAL A 163 9.43 12.10 3.70
CA VAL A 163 9.73 10.92 2.86
C VAL A 163 10.02 11.31 1.41
N ARG A 164 9.27 12.26 0.84
CA ARG A 164 9.52 12.77 -0.52
C ARG A 164 10.84 13.52 -0.64
N GLU A 165 11.14 14.40 0.30
CA GLU A 165 12.41 15.13 0.34
C GLU A 165 13.60 14.17 0.46
N PHE A 166 13.48 13.18 1.34
CA PHE A 166 14.48 12.13 1.48
C PHE A 166 14.70 11.35 0.19
N ARG A 167 13.62 10.89 -0.48
CA ARG A 167 13.70 10.24 -1.78
C ARG A 167 14.38 11.14 -2.81
N ASN A 168 13.97 12.41 -2.90
CA ASN A 168 14.52 13.36 -3.86
C ASN A 168 16.01 13.59 -3.63
N LYS A 169 16.46 13.72 -2.38
CA LYS A 169 17.90 13.77 -2.04
C LYS A 169 18.63 12.49 -2.42
N ARG A 170 18.10 11.32 -2.04
CA ARG A 170 18.77 10.01 -2.24
C ARG A 170 18.80 9.54 -3.68
N LEU A 171 17.76 9.81 -4.48
CA LEU A 171 17.61 9.29 -5.84
C LEU A 171 17.73 10.35 -6.94
N ALA A 172 17.20 11.57 -6.72
CA ALA A 172 17.09 12.58 -7.77
C ALA A 172 18.23 13.61 -7.76
N HIS A 173 18.83 13.88 -6.60
CA HIS A 173 19.85 14.92 -6.42
C HIS A 173 21.08 14.42 -5.65
N SER A 174 21.84 13.49 -6.25
CA SER A 174 23.15 13.07 -5.75
C SER A 174 24.25 14.15 -5.88
N LEU A 175 23.94 15.38 -6.33
CA LEU A 175 24.99 16.33 -6.73
C LEU A 175 24.88 17.77 -6.19
N PHE A 176 23.77 18.25 -5.57
CA PHE A 176 23.68 19.66 -5.12
C PHE A 176 22.87 19.90 -3.82
N ASP A 177 23.62 20.10 -2.72
CA ASP A 177 23.58 21.13 -1.66
C ASP A 177 22.35 21.48 -0.79
N LYS A 178 21.13 20.97 -0.97
CA LYS A 178 20.09 21.16 0.08
C LYS A 178 19.82 19.88 0.87
N GLU A 179 20.19 19.90 2.15
CA GLU A 179 19.77 18.86 3.09
C GLU A 179 18.26 18.98 3.36
N PRO A 180 17.53 17.86 3.50
CA PRO A 180 16.14 17.91 3.94
C PRO A 180 16.08 18.58 5.30
N ASP A 181 15.02 19.37 5.51
CA ASP A 181 14.86 20.13 6.76
C ASP A 181 14.63 19.17 7.95
N ALA A 182 14.12 17.96 7.68
CA ALA A 182 14.07 16.84 8.62
C ALA A 182 14.16 15.49 7.89
N LEU A 183 14.83 14.51 8.53
CA LEU A 183 14.85 13.12 8.04
C LEU A 183 13.52 12.41 8.38
N PRO A 184 13.05 11.48 7.52
CA PRO A 184 11.88 10.66 7.83
C PRO A 184 12.16 9.76 9.04
N LEU A 185 11.16 9.63 9.89
CA LEU A 185 11.15 8.74 11.05
C LEU A 185 10.53 7.39 10.68
N TYR A 186 10.82 6.33 11.45
CA TYR A 186 10.15 5.05 11.28
C TYR A 186 8.62 5.18 11.41
N SER A 187 8.16 5.97 12.39
CA SER A 187 6.74 6.28 12.57
C SER A 187 6.08 6.94 11.36
N ASP A 188 6.85 7.67 10.54
CA ASP A 188 6.32 8.27 9.30
C ASP A 188 6.00 7.18 8.27
N LEU A 189 6.84 6.15 8.19
CA LEU A 189 6.64 5.02 7.28
C LEU A 189 5.42 4.21 7.70
N ASP A 190 5.24 3.98 9.00
CA ASP A 190 4.10 3.23 9.55
C ASP A 190 2.77 3.96 9.30
N LEU A 191 2.75 5.26 9.58
CA LEU A 191 1.59 6.13 9.34
C LEU A 191 1.19 6.13 7.87
N LEU A 192 2.16 6.36 6.98
CA LEU A 192 1.92 6.39 5.53
C LEU A 192 1.52 5.02 4.98
N LEU A 193 2.09 3.94 5.50
CA LEU A 193 1.72 2.58 5.13
C LEU A 193 0.29 2.24 5.54
N ALA A 194 -0.16 2.67 6.72
CA ALA A 194 -1.54 2.49 7.16
C ALA A 194 -2.54 3.17 6.19
N ILE A 195 -2.21 4.38 5.75
CA ILE A 195 -3.01 5.11 4.76
C ILE A 195 -2.96 4.43 3.40
N ALA A 196 -1.80 3.95 2.98
CA ALA A 196 -1.64 3.21 1.73
C ALA A 196 -2.48 1.94 1.70
N LYS A 197 -2.51 1.16 2.80
CA LYS A 197 -3.38 -0.03 2.94
C LYS A 197 -4.85 0.34 2.80
N LYS A 198 -5.29 1.38 3.50
CA LYS A 198 -6.68 1.85 3.45
C LYS A 198 -7.06 2.33 2.05
N ALA A 199 -6.19 3.11 1.41
CA ALA A 199 -6.37 3.61 0.05
C ALA A 199 -6.45 2.45 -0.96
N ALA A 200 -5.53 1.48 -0.90
CA ALA A 200 -5.53 0.33 -1.81
C ALA A 200 -6.80 -0.53 -1.67
N ARG A 201 -7.29 -0.73 -0.45
CA ARG A 201 -8.57 -1.43 -0.20
C ARG A 201 -9.75 -0.69 -0.81
N LEU A 202 -9.85 0.62 -0.57
CA LEU A 202 -10.92 1.45 -1.10
C LEU A 202 -10.86 1.55 -2.62
N ALA A 203 -9.66 1.63 -3.20
CA ALA A 203 -9.46 1.63 -4.65
C ALA A 203 -9.91 0.31 -5.30
N LYS A 204 -9.53 -0.83 -4.71
CA LYS A 204 -9.97 -2.15 -5.21
C LYS A 204 -11.50 -2.26 -5.17
N LEU A 205 -12.11 -1.83 -4.07
CA LEU A 205 -13.56 -1.86 -3.95
C LEU A 205 -14.22 -0.93 -4.96
N ALA A 206 -13.73 0.31 -5.11
CA ALA A 206 -14.30 1.30 -6.03
C ALA A 206 -14.17 0.91 -7.52
N VAL A 207 -13.10 0.22 -7.90
CA VAL A 207 -12.81 -0.08 -9.32
C VAL A 207 -13.28 -1.47 -9.72
N GLU A 208 -13.13 -2.44 -8.82
CA GLU A 208 -13.28 -3.86 -9.15
C GLU A 208 -14.36 -4.56 -8.31
N GLY A 209 -15.02 -3.86 -7.37
CA GLY A 209 -15.98 -4.48 -6.44
C GLY A 209 -15.37 -5.45 -5.43
N GLY A 210 -14.06 -5.67 -5.49
CA GLY A 210 -13.35 -6.62 -4.65
C GLY A 210 -12.88 -6.03 -3.33
N ASN A 211 -12.80 -6.86 -2.31
CA ASN A 211 -12.12 -6.51 -1.06
C ASN A 211 -10.69 -7.06 -1.09
N THR A 212 -9.71 -6.26 -0.70
CA THR A 212 -8.33 -6.77 -0.56
C THR A 212 -8.10 -7.25 0.87
N GLU A 213 -7.64 -8.49 1.00
CA GLU A 213 -7.19 -9.08 2.27
C GLU A 213 -5.79 -8.56 2.68
N LEU A 214 -5.56 -7.24 2.59
CA LEU A 214 -4.24 -6.67 2.88
C LEU A 214 -3.81 -6.88 4.34
N GLU A 215 -4.76 -6.85 5.29
CA GLU A 215 -4.45 -7.08 6.70
C GLU A 215 -4.13 -8.55 6.97
N GLU A 216 -4.86 -9.50 6.37
CA GLU A 216 -4.55 -10.92 6.52
C GLU A 216 -3.22 -11.26 5.84
N GLN A 217 -2.95 -10.66 4.67
CA GLN A 217 -1.65 -10.78 4.02
C GLN A 217 -0.54 -10.18 4.87
N ALA A 218 -0.77 -9.04 5.53
CA ALA A 218 0.19 -8.44 6.45
C ALA A 218 0.49 -9.37 7.63
N ALA A 219 -0.54 -10.00 8.20
CA ALA A 219 -0.40 -10.99 9.27
C ALA A 219 0.39 -12.23 8.81
N ARG A 220 0.06 -12.80 7.65
CA ARG A 220 0.80 -13.94 7.06
C ARG A 220 2.26 -13.57 6.77
N ASN A 221 2.51 -12.39 6.21
CA ASN A 221 3.86 -11.90 5.95
C ASN A 221 4.66 -11.76 7.25
N ARG A 222 4.01 -11.26 8.31
CA ARG A 222 4.62 -11.10 9.63
C ARG A 222 4.97 -12.44 10.26
N GLU A 223 4.05 -13.40 10.28
CA GLU A 223 4.29 -14.76 10.78
C GLU A 223 5.45 -15.44 10.04
N ASN A 224 5.45 -15.37 8.70
CA ASN A 224 6.52 -15.93 7.88
C ASN A 224 7.88 -15.26 8.16
N ALA A 225 7.90 -13.93 8.34
CA ALA A 225 9.12 -13.19 8.65
C ALA A 225 9.67 -13.53 10.05
N GLU A 226 8.79 -13.68 11.04
CA GLU A 226 9.17 -14.15 12.38
C GLU A 226 9.77 -15.56 12.33
N GLY A 227 9.12 -16.48 11.60
CA GLY A 227 9.62 -17.84 11.40
C GLY A 227 10.99 -17.86 10.74
N TYR A 228 11.19 -17.05 9.69
CA TYR A 228 12.50 -16.90 9.04
C TYR A 228 13.56 -16.37 10.01
N ALA A 229 13.26 -15.30 10.74
CA ALA A 229 14.21 -14.68 11.66
C ALA A 229 14.58 -15.62 12.82
N ALA A 230 13.63 -16.39 13.34
CA ALA A 230 13.86 -17.41 14.35
C ALA A 230 14.81 -18.52 13.85
N CYS A 231 14.60 -19.01 12.62
CA CYS A 231 15.48 -20.00 11.99
C CYS A 231 16.91 -19.48 11.81
N VAL A 232 17.07 -18.23 11.35
CA VAL A 232 18.38 -17.59 11.20
C VAL A 232 19.08 -17.47 12.55
N LEU A 233 18.38 -16.98 13.57
CA LEU A 233 18.95 -16.83 14.92
C LEU A 233 19.35 -18.17 15.52
N ASP A 234 18.54 -19.22 15.35
CA ASP A 234 18.86 -20.57 15.84
C ASP A 234 20.09 -21.14 15.11
N GLY A 235 20.16 -21.01 13.78
CA GLY A 235 21.33 -21.39 13.00
C GLY A 235 22.60 -20.71 13.49
N LEU A 236 22.55 -19.39 13.70
CA LEU A 236 23.67 -18.62 14.26
C LEU A 236 24.07 -19.12 15.66
N LYS A 237 23.12 -19.38 16.55
CA LYS A 237 23.37 -19.90 17.90
C LYS A 237 24.04 -21.27 17.89
N ARG A 238 23.68 -22.16 16.96
CA ARG A 238 24.29 -23.50 16.85
C ARG A 238 25.74 -23.42 16.41
N VAL A 239 26.05 -22.56 15.44
CA VAL A 239 27.41 -22.39 14.88
C VAL A 239 28.34 -21.63 15.84
N SER A 240 27.79 -20.76 16.69
CA SER A 240 28.56 -19.98 17.68
C SER A 240 28.80 -20.69 19.00
N ARG A 241 28.32 -21.93 19.18
CA ARG A 241 28.70 -22.77 20.33
C ARG A 241 30.14 -23.28 20.12
N PRO A 242 31.04 -23.10 21.10
CA PRO A 242 32.42 -23.57 21.01
C PRO A 242 32.53 -25.09 20.99
#